data_AF-A0A445LAN1-F1
#
_entry.id   AF-A0A445LAN1-F1
#
_cell.length_a   1.000
_cell.length_b   1.000
_cell.length_c   1.000
_cell.angle_alpha   90.00
_cell.angle_beta   90.00
_cell.angle_gamma   90.00
#
_symmetry.space_group_name_H-M   'P 1'
#
loop_
_entity.id
_entity.type
_entity.pdbx_description
1 polymer ?
#
loop_
_entity_poly.entity_id
_entity_poly.type
_entity_poly.pdbx_seq_one_letter_code
_entity_poly.pdbx_strand_id
1 'polypeptide(L)'
;MHEDPIKWGLGMNIVLIRDSEDPRKFYPRFNLEDTSSFQDLDDHSKNVLKRLYNDYYFCRQENLWRQNALKTLPVLLNSSDMLACGEDLGLIPSCVHPVMQELGLVGLRIQRMPNEPDLEFGIPSKYSYMTVCAPSCHDCSTLRAWWEEDEERRLRFFKNVMESDELPPDQCVPEVVHFVLRQHFEAPSMWAIFPLQDLLALKEEYTTRPATEETINDPTNPKHYWRYRVHVTLESLIKDNDLQTAIKDLVRWSGRSLPKEDDSEVEVSPVSALSSAEALSEKQQFAGTMEKPVLVK
;
A
#
# COMPACT_ATOMS: atom_id res chain seq x y z
N MET A 1 -8.51 27.52 -34.43
CA MET A 1 -9.80 26.81 -34.41
C MET A 1 -10.28 26.83 -32.97
N HIS A 2 -11.19 27.75 -32.64
CA HIS A 2 -11.88 27.76 -31.36
C HIS A 2 -13.01 26.73 -31.48
N GLU A 3 -12.89 25.60 -30.79
CA GLU A 3 -14.00 24.66 -30.64
C GLU A 3 -14.95 25.15 -29.54
N ASP A 4 -16.25 25.12 -29.82
CA ASP A 4 -17.31 25.54 -28.90
C ASP A 4 -17.36 24.63 -27.65
N PRO A 5 -17.17 25.16 -26.43
CA PRO A 5 -17.24 24.40 -25.18
C PRO A 5 -18.60 23.71 -24.96
N ILE A 6 -19.66 24.31 -25.51
CA ILE A 6 -21.05 23.83 -25.36
C ILE A 6 -21.29 22.53 -26.16
N LYS A 7 -20.63 22.35 -27.32
CA LYS A 7 -20.73 21.10 -28.09
C LYS A 7 -20.05 19.93 -27.39
N TRP A 8 -18.93 20.17 -26.71
CA TRP A 8 -18.28 19.18 -25.85
C TRP A 8 -19.14 18.82 -24.63
N GLY A 9 -19.80 19.81 -24.00
CA GLY A 9 -20.67 19.58 -22.84
C GLY A 9 -21.87 18.67 -23.12
N LEU A 10 -22.52 18.79 -24.28
CA LEU A 10 -23.66 17.93 -24.66
C LEU A 10 -23.23 16.54 -25.16
N GLY A 11 -22.06 16.42 -25.80
CA GLY A 11 -21.55 15.12 -26.24
C GLY A 11 -21.05 14.22 -25.10
N MET A 12 -20.72 14.82 -23.95
CA MET A 12 -20.17 14.12 -22.79
C MET A 12 -21.21 13.71 -21.74
N ASN A 13 -22.44 14.23 -21.83
CA ASN A 13 -23.54 13.94 -20.91
C ASN A 13 -24.46 12.82 -21.44
N ILE A 14 -23.86 11.67 -21.78
CA ILE A 14 -24.56 10.50 -22.27
C ILE A 14 -24.34 9.32 -21.32
N VAL A 15 -25.38 8.53 -21.06
CA VAL A 15 -25.27 7.34 -20.18
C VAL A 15 -24.86 6.08 -20.93
N LEU A 16 -25.10 6.06 -22.25
CA LEU A 16 -24.77 4.95 -23.15
C LEU A 16 -24.03 5.49 -24.38
N ILE A 17 -22.92 4.84 -24.71
CA ILE A 17 -22.11 5.10 -25.89
C ILE A 17 -22.52 4.11 -26.97
N ARG A 18 -22.85 4.61 -28.16
CA ARG A 18 -23.21 3.76 -29.30
C ARG A 18 -21.96 3.13 -29.90
N ASP A 19 -22.04 1.84 -30.24
CA ASP A 19 -20.98 1.14 -30.95
C ASP A 19 -20.78 1.74 -32.36
N SER A 20 -19.52 1.86 -32.80
CA SER A 20 -19.17 2.45 -34.09
C SER A 20 -19.42 1.52 -35.28
N GLU A 21 -19.44 0.20 -35.07
CA GLU A 21 -19.59 -0.82 -36.11
C GLU A 21 -21.03 -1.37 -36.20
N ASP A 22 -21.72 -1.53 -35.07
CA ASP A 22 -23.11 -1.97 -34.98
C ASP A 22 -24.00 -0.88 -34.32
N PRO A 23 -24.76 -0.13 -35.12
CA PRO A 23 -25.62 0.94 -34.62
C PRO A 23 -26.72 0.48 -33.64
N ARG A 24 -26.94 -0.82 -33.44
CA ARG A 24 -27.89 -1.37 -32.46
C ARG A 24 -27.27 -1.71 -31.11
N LYS A 25 -25.94 -1.65 -30.98
CA LYS A 25 -25.22 -1.93 -29.74
C LYS A 25 -24.87 -0.64 -29.00
N PHE A 26 -24.90 -0.75 -27.68
CA PHE A 26 -24.58 0.33 -26.77
C PHE A 26 -23.77 -0.22 -25.60
N TYR A 27 -22.85 0.60 -25.11
CA TYR A 27 -22.06 0.31 -23.92
C TYR A 27 -22.29 1.39 -22.88
N PRO A 28 -22.37 1.04 -21.59
CA PRO A 28 -22.41 2.03 -20.52
C PRO A 28 -21.22 2.99 -20.60
N ARG A 29 -21.44 4.29 -20.39
CA ARG A 29 -20.34 5.25 -20.22
C ARG A 29 -19.60 4.92 -18.92
N PHE A 30 -18.27 5.00 -18.92
CA PHE A 30 -17.49 4.91 -17.70
C PHE A 30 -17.85 6.07 -16.75
N ASN A 31 -18.02 5.81 -15.45
CA ASN A 31 -18.57 6.77 -14.48
C ASN A 31 -19.89 7.42 -14.95
N LEU A 32 -20.84 6.63 -15.45
CA LEU A 32 -22.14 7.16 -15.87
C LEU A 32 -22.90 7.89 -14.74
N GLU A 33 -22.63 7.53 -13.47
CA GLU A 33 -23.30 8.16 -12.31
C GLU A 33 -22.95 9.65 -12.16
N ASP A 34 -21.80 10.07 -12.68
CA ASP A 34 -21.35 11.47 -12.64
C ASP A 34 -22.09 12.36 -13.66
N THR A 35 -22.88 11.76 -14.56
CA THR A 35 -23.61 12.51 -15.60
C THR A 35 -24.92 13.05 -15.07
N SER A 36 -25.28 14.30 -15.39
CA SER A 36 -26.58 14.83 -15.02
C SER A 36 -27.71 14.07 -15.73
N SER A 37 -27.47 13.56 -16.93
CA SER A 37 -28.43 12.67 -17.62
C SER A 37 -28.72 11.39 -16.86
N PHE A 38 -27.78 10.84 -16.08
CA PHE A 38 -28.08 9.73 -15.18
C PHE A 38 -28.86 10.18 -13.95
N GLN A 39 -28.49 11.33 -13.38
CA GLN A 39 -29.17 11.88 -12.20
C GLN A 39 -30.64 12.24 -12.46
N ASP A 40 -30.98 12.62 -13.70
CA ASP A 40 -32.35 12.94 -14.12
C ASP A 40 -33.24 11.71 -14.38
N LEU A 41 -32.67 10.49 -14.41
CA LEU A 41 -33.44 9.26 -14.59
C LEU A 41 -34.25 8.89 -13.35
N ASP A 42 -35.34 8.16 -13.57
CA ASP A 42 -36.09 7.52 -12.49
C ASP A 42 -35.27 6.41 -11.81
N ASP A 43 -35.62 6.09 -10.56
CA ASP A 43 -34.89 5.11 -9.74
C ASP A 43 -34.82 3.72 -10.37
N HIS A 44 -35.85 3.31 -11.11
CA HIS A 44 -35.84 2.01 -11.79
C HIS A 44 -34.79 2.00 -12.91
N SER A 45 -34.81 3.00 -13.78
CA SER A 45 -33.83 3.16 -14.87
C SER A 45 -32.40 3.28 -14.33
N LYS A 46 -32.20 4.06 -13.26
CA LYS A 46 -30.90 4.15 -12.56
C LYS A 46 -30.39 2.79 -12.12
N ASN A 47 -31.24 2.01 -11.43
CA ASN A 47 -30.87 0.69 -10.93
C ASN A 47 -30.55 -0.31 -12.07
N VAL A 48 -31.31 -0.27 -13.17
CA VAL A 48 -31.04 -1.11 -14.35
C VAL A 48 -29.70 -0.75 -14.98
N LEU A 49 -29.43 0.54 -15.20
CA LEU A 49 -28.17 1.00 -15.80
C LEU A 49 -26.97 0.71 -14.89
N LYS A 50 -27.07 0.91 -13.57
CA LYS A 50 -26.02 0.52 -12.61
C LYS A 50 -25.70 -0.96 -12.70
N ARG A 51 -26.73 -1.81 -12.78
CA ARG A 51 -26.52 -3.26 -12.93
C ARG A 51 -25.82 -3.61 -14.25
N LEU A 52 -26.24 -2.99 -15.36
CA LEU A 52 -25.63 -3.22 -16.68
C LEU A 52 -24.19 -2.71 -16.74
N TYR A 53 -23.92 -1.56 -16.12
CA TYR A 53 -22.58 -1.00 -15.96
C TYR A 53 -21.66 -1.92 -15.18
N ASN A 54 -22.12 -2.38 -14.01
CA ASN A 54 -21.34 -3.28 -13.17
C ASN A 54 -21.07 -4.61 -13.89
N ASP A 55 -22.09 -5.17 -14.53
CA ASP A 55 -21.95 -6.40 -15.32
C ASP A 55 -20.96 -6.22 -16.48
N TYR A 56 -21.02 -5.10 -17.20
CA TYR A 56 -20.15 -4.84 -18.35
C TYR A 56 -18.68 -4.64 -17.97
N TYR A 57 -18.40 -3.80 -16.96
CA TYR A 57 -17.02 -3.43 -16.60
C TYR A 57 -16.37 -4.36 -15.58
N PHE A 58 -17.13 -4.97 -14.67
CA PHE A 58 -16.57 -5.71 -13.52
C PHE A 58 -16.96 -7.20 -13.48
N CYS A 59 -17.86 -7.68 -14.34
CA CYS A 59 -18.23 -9.11 -14.35
C CYS A 59 -17.86 -9.80 -15.66
N ARG A 60 -18.30 -9.28 -16.81
CA ARG A 60 -18.17 -9.96 -18.11
C ARG A 60 -16.73 -10.13 -18.56
N GLN A 61 -15.89 -9.13 -18.29
CA GLN A 61 -14.52 -9.10 -18.81
C GLN A 61 -13.51 -9.86 -17.94
N GLU A 62 -13.90 -10.21 -16.70
CA GLU A 62 -13.04 -10.86 -15.71
C GLU A 62 -12.36 -12.12 -16.25
N ASN A 63 -13.13 -13.01 -16.89
CA ASN A 63 -12.60 -14.25 -17.45
C ASN A 63 -11.64 -13.98 -18.63
N LEU A 64 -11.98 -13.02 -19.49
CA LEU A 64 -11.16 -12.67 -20.64
C LEU A 64 -9.83 -12.05 -20.20
N TRP A 65 -9.86 -11.13 -19.24
CA TRP A 65 -8.67 -10.50 -18.67
C TRP A 65 -7.78 -11.51 -17.96
N ARG A 66 -8.35 -12.40 -17.14
CA ARG A 66 -7.61 -13.48 -16.49
C ARG A 66 -6.93 -14.40 -17.50
N GLN A 67 -7.64 -14.85 -18.54
CA GLN A 67 -7.07 -15.72 -19.57
C GLN A 67 -5.94 -15.04 -20.35
N ASN A 68 -6.12 -13.76 -20.69
CA ASN A 68 -5.09 -12.99 -21.37
C ASN A 68 -3.85 -12.78 -20.49
N ALA A 69 -4.05 -12.45 -19.21
CA ALA A 69 -2.97 -12.27 -18.25
C ALA A 69 -2.16 -13.57 -18.04
N LEU A 70 -2.83 -14.71 -17.88
CA LEU A 70 -2.17 -16.02 -17.75
C LEU A 70 -1.44 -16.48 -19.02
N LYS A 71 -1.78 -15.90 -20.18
CA LYS A 71 -1.05 -16.15 -21.43
C LYS A 71 0.24 -15.32 -21.53
N THR A 72 0.23 -14.08 -21.05
CA THR A 72 1.32 -13.12 -21.26
C THR A 72 2.27 -12.99 -20.06
N LEU A 73 1.73 -12.87 -18.85
CA LEU A 73 2.53 -12.61 -17.64
C LEU A 73 3.54 -13.73 -17.35
N PRO A 74 3.23 -15.03 -17.46
CA PRO A 74 4.23 -16.08 -17.22
C PRO A 74 5.43 -16.00 -18.17
N VAL A 75 5.21 -15.58 -19.42
CA VAL A 75 6.31 -15.43 -20.40
C VAL A 75 7.24 -14.28 -19.99
N LEU A 76 6.68 -13.19 -19.48
CA LEU A 76 7.45 -12.06 -18.96
C LEU A 76 8.21 -12.44 -17.68
N LEU A 77 7.55 -13.13 -16.76
CA LEU A 77 8.15 -13.55 -15.48
C LEU A 77 9.28 -14.54 -15.67
N ASN A 78 9.19 -15.44 -16.65
CA ASN A 78 10.25 -16.39 -16.97
C ASN A 78 11.39 -15.78 -17.82
N SER A 79 11.32 -14.49 -18.19
CA SER A 79 12.36 -13.86 -19.00
C SER A 79 13.57 -13.37 -18.20
N SER A 80 13.45 -13.30 -16.87
CA SER A 80 14.45 -12.74 -15.96
C SER A 80 14.28 -13.28 -14.55
N ASP A 81 15.35 -13.32 -13.76
CA ASP A 81 15.32 -13.65 -12.33
C ASP A 81 14.95 -12.44 -11.44
N MET A 82 14.62 -11.29 -12.04
CA MET A 82 14.20 -10.09 -11.32
C MET A 82 12.85 -10.29 -10.63
N LEU A 83 12.74 -9.82 -9.39
CA LEU A 83 11.46 -9.74 -8.69
C LEU A 83 10.51 -8.79 -9.42
N ALA A 84 9.34 -9.30 -9.80
CA ALA A 84 8.31 -8.52 -10.45
C ALA A 84 7.31 -7.95 -9.44
N CYS A 85 7.13 -6.63 -9.48
CA CYS A 85 6.13 -5.91 -8.71
C CYS A 85 5.06 -5.38 -9.65
N GLY A 86 3.80 -5.70 -9.37
CA GLY A 86 2.65 -5.12 -10.05
C GLY A 86 2.19 -3.88 -9.31
N GLU A 87 2.07 -2.76 -10.01
CA GLU A 87 1.36 -1.59 -9.50
C GLU A 87 -0.15 -1.88 -9.58
N ASP A 88 -0.76 -2.28 -8.46
CA ASP A 88 -2.17 -2.66 -8.33
C ASP A 88 -2.97 -1.58 -7.58
N LEU A 89 -2.76 -0.31 -7.94
CA LEU A 89 -3.46 0.83 -7.34
C LEU A 89 -4.68 1.27 -8.17
N GLY A 90 -5.64 1.91 -7.49
CA GLY A 90 -6.82 2.50 -8.12
C GLY A 90 -7.92 1.47 -8.45
N LEU A 91 -8.68 1.73 -9.51
CA LEU A 91 -9.79 0.87 -9.89
C LEU A 91 -9.28 -0.37 -10.63
N ILE A 92 -9.12 -1.46 -9.89
CA ILE A 92 -8.64 -2.74 -10.42
C ILE A 92 -9.75 -3.79 -10.49
N PRO A 93 -9.84 -4.55 -11.60
CA PRO A 93 -10.74 -5.69 -11.72
C PRO A 93 -10.52 -6.75 -10.63
N SER A 94 -11.58 -7.48 -10.30
CA SER A 94 -11.54 -8.48 -9.21
C SER A 94 -10.59 -9.64 -9.50
N CYS A 95 -10.31 -9.95 -10.78
CA CYS A 95 -9.37 -10.99 -11.18
C CYS A 95 -7.90 -10.63 -10.96
N VAL A 96 -7.55 -9.35 -10.79
CA VAL A 96 -6.15 -8.90 -10.72
C VAL A 96 -5.44 -9.52 -9.52
N HIS A 97 -5.96 -9.35 -8.30
CA HIS A 97 -5.32 -9.88 -7.09
C HIS A 97 -5.16 -11.41 -7.11
N PRO A 98 -6.19 -12.22 -7.47
CA PRO A 98 -6.01 -13.67 -7.60
C PRO A 98 -4.95 -14.08 -8.63
N VAL A 99 -4.88 -13.39 -9.78
CA VAL A 99 -3.85 -13.69 -10.80
C VAL A 99 -2.46 -13.32 -10.28
N MET A 100 -2.31 -12.17 -9.64
CA MET A 100 -1.04 -11.76 -9.03
C MET A 100 -0.58 -12.76 -7.99
N GLN A 101 -1.48 -13.22 -7.12
CA GLN A 101 -1.17 -14.22 -6.11
C GLN A 101 -0.78 -15.57 -6.74
N GLU A 102 -1.51 -16.03 -7.76
CA GLU A 102 -1.20 -17.28 -8.49
C GLU A 102 0.17 -17.24 -9.17
N LEU A 103 0.55 -16.07 -9.69
CA LEU A 103 1.83 -15.88 -10.39
C LEU A 103 2.98 -15.45 -9.47
N GLY A 104 2.74 -15.25 -8.18
CA GLY A 104 3.75 -14.78 -7.23
C GLY A 104 4.20 -13.33 -7.46
N LEU A 105 3.34 -12.50 -8.05
CA LEU A 105 3.59 -11.06 -8.23
C LEU A 105 3.44 -10.32 -6.89
N VAL A 106 4.36 -9.40 -6.63
CA VAL A 106 4.31 -8.54 -5.44
C VAL A 106 3.43 -7.33 -5.71
N GLY A 107 2.43 -7.08 -4.86
CA GLY A 107 1.54 -5.90 -4.98
C GLY A 107 2.11 -4.66 -4.29
N LEU A 108 1.56 -3.48 -4.58
CA LEU A 108 1.93 -2.21 -3.99
C LEU A 108 0.91 -1.76 -2.94
N ARG A 109 1.37 -1.32 -1.78
CA ARG A 109 0.53 -0.81 -0.69
C ARG A 109 0.97 0.59 -0.31
N ILE A 110 0.23 1.58 -0.79
CA ILE A 110 0.42 2.97 -0.39
C ILE A 110 -0.62 3.29 0.68
N GLN A 111 -0.19 3.75 1.86
CA GLN A 111 -1.11 3.95 2.99
C GLN A 111 -2.30 4.86 2.67
N ARG A 112 -2.14 5.79 1.73
CA ARG A 112 -3.17 6.77 1.37
C ARG A 112 -4.09 6.31 0.24
N MET A 113 -3.81 5.15 -0.34
CA MET A 113 -4.57 4.55 -1.42
C MET A 113 -4.85 3.08 -1.06
N PRO A 114 -5.66 2.83 -0.02
CA PRO A 114 -6.02 1.47 0.34
C PRO A 114 -6.80 0.79 -0.79
N ASN A 115 -6.60 -0.52 -0.96
CA ASN A 115 -7.33 -1.30 -1.95
C ASN A 115 -8.73 -1.69 -1.43
N GLU A 116 -8.92 -1.68 -0.12
CA GLU A 116 -10.18 -1.97 0.54
C GLU A 116 -11.15 -0.77 0.43
N PRO A 117 -12.37 -0.96 -0.10
CA PRO A 117 -13.30 0.14 -0.38
C PRO A 117 -13.81 0.85 0.88
N ASP A 118 -13.78 0.18 2.03
CA ASP A 118 -14.30 0.71 3.29
C ASP A 118 -13.22 1.39 4.15
N LEU A 119 -11.97 1.44 3.67
CA LEU A 119 -10.86 2.06 4.39
C LEU A 119 -10.52 3.41 3.75
N GLU A 120 -10.42 4.45 4.58
CA GLU A 120 -9.87 5.75 4.17
C GLU A 120 -8.33 5.71 4.14
N PHE A 121 -7.72 5.00 5.09
CA PHE A 121 -6.28 4.81 5.20
C PHE A 121 -5.95 3.33 5.30
N GLY A 122 -4.90 2.91 4.61
CA GLY A 122 -4.31 1.59 4.77
C GLY A 122 -3.76 1.38 6.17
N ILE A 123 -3.80 0.13 6.61
CA ILE A 123 -3.35 -0.29 7.95
C ILE A 123 -2.10 -1.17 7.75
N PRO A 124 -0.87 -0.62 7.88
CA PRO A 124 0.35 -1.35 7.53
C PRO A 124 0.55 -2.66 8.26
N SER A 125 0.08 -2.78 9.50
CA SER A 125 0.12 -4.02 10.29
C SER A 125 -0.74 -5.16 9.71
N LYS A 126 -1.68 -4.85 8.81
CA LYS A 126 -2.55 -5.83 8.13
C LYS A 126 -2.12 -6.15 6.70
N TYR A 127 -1.04 -5.54 6.20
CA TYR A 127 -0.56 -5.82 4.85
C TYR A 127 -0.08 -7.27 4.73
N SER A 128 -0.35 -7.89 3.58
CA SER A 128 0.09 -9.25 3.29
C SER A 128 1.57 -9.28 2.90
N TYR A 129 2.25 -10.41 3.14
CA TYR A 129 3.69 -10.53 2.90
C TYR A 129 4.08 -10.25 1.44
N MET A 130 3.29 -10.68 0.45
CA MET A 130 3.57 -10.47 -0.98
C MET A 130 3.26 -9.04 -1.44
N THR A 131 3.74 -8.04 -0.69
CA THR A 131 3.57 -6.62 -1.01
C THR A 131 4.85 -5.81 -0.79
N VAL A 132 4.91 -4.68 -1.49
CA VAL A 132 5.80 -3.56 -1.22
C VAL A 132 4.96 -2.48 -0.55
N CYS A 133 5.31 -2.04 0.66
CA CYS A 133 4.61 -0.93 1.31
C CYS A 133 5.42 0.37 1.28
N ALA A 134 4.73 1.49 1.19
CA ALA A 134 5.30 2.83 1.28
C ALA A 134 4.28 3.85 1.84
N PRO A 135 4.73 4.87 2.58
CA PRO A 135 3.86 5.95 3.06
C PRO A 135 3.36 6.85 1.93
N SER A 136 4.18 7.08 0.90
CA SER A 136 3.86 7.85 -0.29
C SER A 136 4.59 7.30 -1.52
N CYS A 137 4.25 7.80 -2.70
CA CYS A 137 4.90 7.50 -3.97
C CYS A 137 5.11 8.79 -4.79
N HIS A 138 5.72 8.66 -5.96
CA HIS A 138 6.03 9.81 -6.81
C HIS A 138 4.79 10.49 -7.42
N ASP A 139 3.66 9.77 -7.54
CA ASP A 139 2.40 10.28 -8.09
C ASP A 139 1.45 10.85 -7.04
N CYS A 140 1.87 10.96 -5.79
CA CYS A 140 1.10 11.64 -4.75
C CYS A 140 1.95 12.67 -3.99
N SER A 141 1.31 13.48 -3.15
CA SER A 141 1.99 14.43 -2.29
C SER A 141 2.94 13.71 -1.31
N THR A 142 4.02 14.37 -0.89
CA THR A 142 4.91 13.83 0.17
C THR A 142 4.14 13.67 1.48
N LEU A 143 4.69 12.93 2.45
CA LEU A 143 4.10 12.82 3.79
C LEU A 143 3.85 14.16 4.47
N ARG A 144 4.79 15.09 4.33
CA ARG A 144 4.62 16.43 4.86
C ARG A 144 3.50 17.19 4.17
N ALA A 145 3.52 17.24 2.83
CA ALA A 145 2.53 17.99 2.07
C ALA A 145 1.12 17.44 2.32
N TRP A 146 0.98 16.12 2.35
CA TRP A 146 -0.27 15.46 2.66
C TRP A 146 -0.76 15.72 4.09
N TRP A 147 0.13 15.79 5.07
CA TRP A 147 -0.29 16.13 6.43
C TRP A 147 -0.79 17.58 6.54
N GLU A 148 -0.14 18.50 5.83
CA GLU A 148 -0.38 19.94 5.94
C GLU A 148 -1.53 20.45 5.05
N GLU A 149 -1.88 19.76 3.95
CA GLU A 149 -2.83 20.24 2.94
C GLU A 149 -4.32 20.17 3.34
N ASP A 150 -4.71 19.26 4.26
CA ASP A 150 -6.10 19.01 4.62
C ASP A 150 -6.25 18.77 6.13
N GLU A 151 -6.82 19.76 6.83
CA GLU A 151 -7.05 19.72 8.27
C GLU A 151 -8.05 18.63 8.70
N GLU A 152 -9.14 18.45 7.96
CA GLU A 152 -10.16 17.46 8.32
C GLU A 152 -9.62 16.03 8.17
N ARG A 153 -8.88 15.77 7.09
CA ARG A 153 -8.22 14.48 6.88
C ARG A 153 -7.13 14.24 7.94
N ARG A 154 -6.36 15.27 8.30
CA ARG A 154 -5.36 15.20 9.37
C ARG A 154 -6.01 14.82 10.70
N LEU A 155 -7.13 15.44 11.07
CA LEU A 155 -7.89 15.12 12.28
C LEU A 155 -8.36 13.66 12.29
N ARG A 156 -8.92 13.17 11.17
CA ARG A 156 -9.35 11.77 11.04
C ARG A 156 -8.19 10.80 11.13
N PHE A 157 -7.05 11.09 10.48
CA PHE A 157 -5.87 10.22 10.55
C PHE A 157 -5.28 10.16 11.96
N PHE A 158 -5.13 11.31 12.63
CA PHE A 158 -4.58 11.38 13.97
C PHE A 158 -5.45 10.61 14.98
N LYS A 159 -6.77 10.74 14.85
CA LYS A 159 -7.72 10.00 15.69
C LYS A 159 -7.75 8.51 15.38
N ASN A 160 -7.89 8.13 14.12
CA ASN A 160 -8.22 6.75 13.74
C ASN A 160 -6.99 5.87 13.52
N VAL A 161 -5.82 6.46 13.20
CA VAL A 161 -4.57 5.72 12.90
C VAL A 161 -3.54 5.93 13.98
N MET A 162 -3.38 7.16 14.50
CA MET A 162 -2.47 7.42 15.63
C MET A 162 -3.13 7.20 17.00
N GLU A 163 -4.43 6.88 17.02
CA GLU A 163 -5.23 6.59 18.22
C GLU A 163 -5.11 7.69 19.30
N SER A 164 -5.01 8.95 18.87
CA SER A 164 -4.88 10.11 19.75
C SER A 164 -6.15 10.97 19.73
N ASP A 165 -6.65 11.33 20.91
CA ASP A 165 -7.76 12.27 21.09
C ASP A 165 -7.29 13.74 21.18
N GLU A 166 -5.98 14.00 21.08
CA GLU A 166 -5.43 15.35 21.08
C GLU A 166 -5.62 16.05 19.72
N LEU A 167 -5.36 17.36 19.68
CA LEU A 167 -5.31 18.08 18.42
C LEU A 167 -3.99 17.76 17.69
N PRO A 168 -4.04 17.32 16.43
CA PRO A 168 -2.83 17.08 15.65
C PRO A 168 -2.09 18.41 15.39
N PRO A 169 -0.74 18.39 15.33
CA PRO A 169 0.03 19.56 14.95
C PRO A 169 -0.29 19.99 13.51
N ASP A 170 -0.37 21.29 13.27
CA ASP A 170 -0.69 21.82 11.93
C ASP A 170 0.42 21.55 10.90
N GLN A 171 1.67 21.53 11.37
CA GLN A 171 2.84 21.15 10.58
C GLN A 171 3.19 19.69 10.80
N CYS A 172 3.77 19.06 9.77
CA CYS A 172 4.23 17.68 9.88
C CYS A 172 5.57 17.64 10.62
N VAL A 173 5.51 17.48 11.94
CA VAL A 173 6.68 17.42 12.83
C VAL A 173 7.36 16.03 12.78
N PRO A 174 8.66 15.93 13.13
CA PRO A 174 9.40 14.67 13.08
C PRO A 174 8.77 13.50 13.83
N GLU A 175 8.03 13.75 14.91
CA GLU A 175 7.34 12.72 15.69
C GLU A 175 6.23 12.04 14.89
N VAL A 176 5.46 12.83 14.11
CA VAL A 176 4.43 12.33 13.21
C VAL A 176 5.07 11.50 12.10
N VAL A 177 6.16 12.02 11.51
CA VAL A 177 6.91 11.31 10.47
C VAL A 177 7.46 9.99 11.01
N HIS A 178 8.09 10.02 12.18
CA HIS A 178 8.64 8.83 12.81
C HIS A 178 7.56 7.78 13.10
N PHE A 179 6.40 8.19 13.63
CA PHE A 179 5.25 7.28 13.79
C PHE A 179 4.87 6.62 12.47
N VAL A 180 4.72 7.41 11.41
CA VAL A 180 4.29 6.90 10.11
C VAL A 180 5.34 6.01 9.47
N LEU A 181 6.62 6.37 9.53
CA LEU A 181 7.68 5.52 8.99
C LEU A 181 7.78 4.21 9.77
N ARG A 182 7.69 4.27 11.11
CA ARG A 182 7.77 3.10 11.98
C ARG A 182 6.73 2.05 11.64
N GLN A 183 5.46 2.41 11.45
CA GLN A 183 4.42 1.44 11.08
C GLN A 183 4.71 0.73 9.74
N HIS A 184 5.37 1.41 8.78
CA HIS A 184 5.76 0.80 7.51
C HIS A 184 7.00 -0.09 7.64
N PHE A 185 7.97 0.32 8.46
CA PHE A 185 9.10 -0.55 8.82
C PHE A 185 8.60 -1.81 9.52
N GLU A 186 7.64 -1.71 10.44
CA GLU A 186 7.07 -2.86 11.17
C GLU A 186 6.04 -3.67 10.36
N ALA A 187 5.64 -3.21 9.16
CA ALA A 187 4.64 -3.90 8.35
C ALA A 187 5.10 -5.31 7.92
N PRO A 188 4.19 -6.29 7.77
CA PRO A 188 4.55 -7.63 7.31
C PRO A 188 4.97 -7.72 5.84
N SER A 189 4.83 -6.65 5.07
CA SER A 189 5.20 -6.55 3.65
C SER A 189 6.64 -7.04 3.41
N MET A 190 6.87 -7.73 2.30
CA MET A 190 8.20 -8.20 1.90
C MET A 190 9.19 -7.03 1.81
N TRP A 191 8.78 -5.92 1.18
CA TRP A 191 9.59 -4.71 1.07
C TRP A 191 8.89 -3.51 1.71
N ALA A 192 9.67 -2.70 2.42
CA ALA A 192 9.28 -1.35 2.83
C ALA A 192 10.19 -0.36 2.07
N ILE A 193 9.60 0.44 1.19
CA ILE A 193 10.32 1.41 0.36
C ILE A 193 9.83 2.81 0.71
N PHE A 194 10.76 3.74 0.88
CA PHE A 194 10.47 5.09 1.35
C PHE A 194 10.98 6.10 0.34
N PRO A 195 10.13 7.04 -0.11
CA PRO A 195 10.60 8.22 -0.81
C PRO A 195 11.60 8.99 0.06
N LEU A 196 12.69 9.46 -0.54
CA LEU A 196 13.74 10.15 0.20
C LEU A 196 13.19 11.40 0.92
N GLN A 197 12.22 12.10 0.33
CA GLN A 197 11.56 13.25 0.96
C GLN A 197 10.93 12.90 2.31
N ASP A 198 10.30 11.73 2.42
CA ASP A 198 9.65 11.29 3.67
C ASP A 198 10.68 10.89 4.73
N LEU A 199 11.84 10.35 4.32
CA LEU A 199 12.95 10.07 5.24
C LEU A 199 13.61 11.36 5.75
N LEU A 200 13.80 12.36 4.88
CA LEU A 200 14.37 13.65 5.27
C LEU A 200 13.51 14.37 6.31
N ALA A 201 12.19 14.14 6.28
CA ALA A 201 11.25 14.72 7.23
C ALA A 201 11.41 14.22 8.68
N LEU A 202 12.29 13.24 8.94
CA LEU A 202 12.71 12.87 10.29
C LEU A 202 13.54 13.97 11.00
N LYS A 203 13.99 15.00 10.27
CA LYS A 203 14.82 16.08 10.79
C LYS A 203 14.31 17.44 10.33
N GLU A 204 14.04 18.34 11.28
CA GLU A 204 13.50 19.68 10.97
C GLU A 204 14.44 20.52 10.10
N GLU A 205 15.75 20.30 10.20
CA GLU A 205 16.76 21.03 9.43
C GLU A 205 16.65 20.74 7.92
N TYR A 206 16.04 19.62 7.55
CA TYR A 206 15.77 19.25 6.14
C TYR A 206 14.36 19.59 5.68
N THR A 207 13.55 20.23 6.52
CA THR A 207 12.16 20.59 6.22
C THR A 207 11.94 22.10 6.12
N THR A 208 13.01 22.85 5.82
CA THR A 208 13.02 24.33 5.77
C THR A 208 12.19 24.93 4.63
N ARG A 209 11.76 24.11 3.67
CA ARG A 209 10.97 24.53 2.51
C ARG A 209 9.48 24.24 2.74
N PRO A 210 8.57 24.96 2.06
CA PRO A 210 7.16 24.60 2.06
C PRO A 210 6.97 23.15 1.60
N ALA A 211 6.17 22.37 2.32
CA ALA A 211 6.03 20.94 2.06
C ALA A 211 5.51 20.64 0.64
N THR A 212 4.63 21.49 0.11
CA THR A 212 4.09 21.36 -1.26
C THR A 212 5.14 21.49 -2.36
N GLU A 213 6.26 22.18 -2.10
CA GLU A 213 7.37 22.28 -3.05
C GLU A 213 8.21 20.99 -3.13
N GLU A 214 7.99 20.04 -2.22
CA GLU A 214 8.71 18.76 -2.14
C GLU A 214 8.09 17.66 -3.00
N THR A 215 6.85 17.88 -3.45
CA THR A 215 6.10 17.00 -4.32
C THR A 215 6.72 16.99 -5.73
N ILE A 216 7.12 15.80 -6.19
CA ILE A 216 7.79 15.63 -7.48
C ILE A 216 6.82 15.66 -8.67
N ASN A 217 5.60 15.13 -8.49
CA ASN A 217 4.57 15.06 -9.53
C ASN A 217 3.19 15.53 -9.05
N ASP A 218 2.40 16.04 -9.99
CA ASP A 218 0.96 16.14 -9.86
C ASP A 218 0.32 15.42 -11.07
N PRO A 219 -0.24 14.21 -10.90
CA PRO A 219 -0.82 13.44 -12.00
C PRO A 219 -2.07 14.11 -12.60
N THR A 220 -2.69 15.05 -11.89
CA THR A 220 -3.86 15.80 -12.39
C THR A 220 -3.46 16.88 -13.40
N ASN A 221 -2.17 17.25 -13.44
CA ASN A 221 -1.64 18.26 -14.32
C ASN A 221 -0.83 17.61 -15.47
N PRO A 222 -1.40 17.47 -16.68
CA PRO A 222 -0.71 16.83 -17.81
C PRO A 222 0.50 17.63 -18.33
N LYS A 223 0.68 18.89 -17.87
CA LYS A 223 1.83 19.74 -18.19
C LYS A 223 2.79 19.88 -17.02
N HIS A 224 2.65 19.04 -15.99
CA HIS A 224 3.52 19.09 -14.84
C HIS A 224 4.98 18.86 -15.24
N TYR A 225 5.88 19.60 -14.61
CA TYR A 225 7.30 19.54 -14.92
C TYR A 225 8.08 18.94 -13.74
N TRP A 226 8.64 17.76 -13.97
CA TRP A 226 9.39 16.92 -13.03
C TRP A 226 10.72 17.55 -12.59
N ARG A 227 10.65 18.58 -11.75
CA ARG A 227 11.79 19.44 -11.46
C ARG A 227 12.23 19.48 -9.99
N TYR A 228 11.53 18.80 -9.10
CA TYR A 228 11.96 18.75 -7.70
C TYR A 228 13.36 18.15 -7.63
N ARG A 229 14.23 18.82 -6.87
CA ARG A 229 15.59 18.38 -6.56
C ARG A 229 15.78 18.47 -5.07
N VAL A 230 16.28 17.39 -4.50
CA VAL A 230 16.66 17.34 -3.09
C VAL A 230 17.68 18.45 -2.83
N HIS A 231 17.39 19.28 -1.83
CA HIS A 231 18.19 20.47 -1.51
C HIS A 231 19.38 20.16 -0.60
N VAL A 232 19.42 18.95 -0.05
CA VAL A 232 20.50 18.42 0.78
C VAL A 232 21.48 17.64 -0.09
N THR A 233 22.77 17.89 0.06
CA THR A 233 23.79 17.16 -0.69
C THR A 233 24.04 15.77 -0.10
N LEU A 234 24.50 14.83 -0.93
CA LEU A 234 24.86 13.49 -0.47
C LEU A 234 25.97 13.52 0.59
N GLU A 235 26.95 14.42 0.45
CA GLU A 235 28.04 14.57 1.41
C GLU A 235 27.55 15.00 2.80
N SER A 236 26.50 15.82 2.86
CA SER A 236 25.87 16.22 4.12
C SER A 236 25.11 15.06 4.74
N LEU A 237 24.33 14.32 3.93
CA LEU A 237 23.59 13.13 4.40
C LEU A 237 24.53 12.03 4.94
N ILE A 238 25.67 11.79 4.28
CA ILE A 238 26.68 10.82 4.72
C ILE A 238 27.34 11.25 6.04
N LYS A 239 27.39 12.55 6.34
CA LYS A 239 27.95 13.07 7.60
C LYS A 239 26.93 13.20 8.73
N ASP A 240 25.64 13.12 8.42
CA ASP A 240 24.57 13.25 9.40
C ASP A 240 24.35 11.94 10.16
N ASN A 241 25.06 11.80 11.29
CA ASN A 241 24.95 10.63 12.14
C ASN A 241 23.58 10.51 12.82
N ASP A 242 22.88 11.62 13.05
CA ASP A 242 21.59 11.61 13.75
C ASP A 242 20.51 10.99 12.86
N LEU A 243 20.41 11.47 11.61
CA LEU A 243 19.48 10.90 10.63
C LEU A 243 19.81 9.43 10.34
N GLN A 244 21.09 9.11 10.18
CA GLN A 244 21.52 7.72 9.96
C GLN A 244 21.17 6.82 11.14
N THR A 245 21.30 7.31 12.38
CA THR A 245 20.97 6.54 13.58
C THR A 245 19.47 6.31 13.67
N ALA A 246 18.66 7.35 13.46
CA ALA A 246 17.19 7.23 13.43
C ALA A 246 16.71 6.17 12.42
N ILE A 247 17.26 6.19 11.19
CA ILE A 247 16.91 5.20 10.16
C ILE A 247 17.43 3.79 10.53
N LYS A 248 18.67 3.68 11.04
CA LYS A 248 19.24 2.39 11.46
C LYS A 248 18.43 1.76 12.58
N ASP A 249 17.95 2.56 13.52
CA ASP A 249 17.17 2.09 14.64
C ASP A 249 15.79 1.61 14.19
N LEU A 250 15.11 2.34 13.29
CA LEU A 250 13.88 1.88 12.64
C LEU A 250 14.08 0.53 11.92
N VAL A 251 15.18 0.36 11.18
CA VAL A 251 15.52 -0.89 10.49
C VAL A 251 15.79 -2.04 11.47
N ARG A 252 16.53 -1.78 12.55
CA ARG A 252 16.89 -2.80 13.55
C ARG A 252 15.70 -3.24 14.37
N TRP A 253 14.92 -2.31 14.91
CA TRP A 253 13.78 -2.62 15.77
C TRP A 253 12.64 -3.31 15.03
N SER A 254 12.50 -3.07 13.73
CA SER A 254 11.53 -3.76 12.88
C SER A 254 12.00 -5.14 12.40
N GLY A 255 13.21 -5.58 12.75
CA GLY A 255 13.76 -6.86 12.28
C GLY A 255 14.08 -6.91 10.78
N ARG A 256 14.18 -5.74 10.13
CA ARG A 256 14.56 -5.60 8.71
C ARG A 256 16.07 -5.44 8.50
N SER A 257 16.87 -5.47 9.56
CA SER A 257 18.33 -5.49 9.45
C SER A 257 18.83 -6.84 8.96
N LEU A 258 19.80 -6.83 8.05
CA LEU A 258 20.57 -8.04 7.73
C LEU A 258 21.26 -8.56 9.00
N PRO A 259 21.17 -9.87 9.31
CA PRO A 259 22.01 -10.48 10.32
C PRO A 259 23.48 -10.22 9.96
N LYS A 260 24.30 -9.83 10.93
CA LYS A 260 25.74 -9.80 10.71
C LYS A 260 26.23 -11.24 10.58
N GLU A 261 27.07 -11.53 9.60
CA GLU A 261 27.67 -12.86 9.41
C GLU A 261 28.66 -13.27 10.53
N ASP A 262 28.81 -12.48 11.59
CA ASP A 262 29.88 -12.62 12.61
C ASP A 262 29.42 -13.09 14.01
N ASP A 263 28.16 -13.49 14.22
CA ASP A 263 27.71 -14.07 15.51
C ASP A 263 27.89 -15.60 15.59
N SER A 264 28.88 -16.17 14.88
CA SER A 264 29.22 -17.60 14.95
C SER A 264 30.37 -17.95 15.91
N GLU A 265 30.87 -16.98 16.67
CA GLU A 265 31.73 -17.23 17.83
C GLU A 265 31.10 -16.68 19.12
N VAL A 266 29.90 -17.17 19.45
CA VAL A 266 29.46 -17.12 20.86
C VAL A 266 30.25 -18.20 21.60
N GLU A 267 31.35 -17.81 22.24
CA GLU A 267 31.97 -18.59 23.30
C GLU A 267 30.91 -18.96 24.34
N VAL A 268 30.54 -20.25 24.36
CA VAL A 268 29.67 -20.82 25.38
C VAL A 268 30.42 -20.78 26.72
N SER A 269 30.15 -19.76 27.54
CA SER A 269 30.58 -19.74 28.93
C SER A 269 29.89 -20.86 29.75
N PRO A 270 30.57 -21.53 30.70
CA PRO A 270 30.16 -22.86 31.19
C PRO A 270 28.99 -22.88 32.21
N VAL A 271 28.22 -21.80 32.34
CA VAL A 271 27.26 -21.66 33.45
C VAL A 271 25.87 -22.22 33.13
N SER A 272 25.57 -22.52 31.86
CA SER A 272 24.24 -23.03 31.45
C SER A 272 24.09 -24.56 31.45
N ALA A 273 25.18 -25.33 31.62
CA ALA A 273 25.12 -26.79 31.55
C ALA A 273 24.57 -27.47 32.81
N LEU A 274 24.48 -26.77 33.95
CA LEU A 274 23.99 -27.35 35.21
C LEU A 274 22.47 -27.33 35.36
N SER A 275 21.74 -26.39 34.74
CA SER A 275 20.28 -26.35 34.90
C SER A 275 19.53 -27.34 34.01
N SER A 276 20.16 -27.81 32.92
CA SER A 276 19.54 -28.77 32.00
C SER A 276 19.61 -30.23 32.50
N ALA A 277 20.57 -30.55 33.36
CA ALA A 277 20.75 -31.90 33.89
C ALA A 277 19.76 -32.22 35.03
N GLU A 278 19.37 -31.24 35.85
CA GLU A 278 18.39 -31.43 36.93
C GLU A 278 16.95 -31.54 36.40
N ALA A 279 16.61 -30.83 35.32
CA ALA A 279 15.26 -30.87 34.72
C ALA A 279 14.93 -32.19 33.98
N LEU A 280 15.93 -32.99 33.61
CA LEU A 280 15.75 -34.29 32.94
C LEU A 280 15.55 -35.45 33.92
N SER A 281 15.96 -35.29 35.19
CA SER A 281 15.81 -36.31 36.23
C SER A 281 14.37 -36.41 36.77
N GLU A 282 13.67 -35.28 36.91
CA GLU A 282 12.32 -35.25 37.49
C GLU A 282 11.22 -35.78 36.55
N LYS A 283 11.46 -35.80 35.22
CA LYS A 283 10.47 -36.30 34.25
C LYS A 283 10.46 -37.83 34.07
N GLN A 284 11.40 -38.57 34.65
CA GLN A 284 11.43 -40.04 34.55
C GLN A 284 10.76 -40.78 35.72
N GLN A 285 10.26 -40.10 36.76
CA GLN A 285 9.59 -40.76 37.90
C GLN A 285 8.06 -40.83 37.83
N PHE A 286 7.40 -40.27 36.80
CA PHE A 286 5.93 -40.22 36.72
C PHE A 286 5.28 -41.09 35.62
N ALA A 287 6.01 -42.03 35.04
CA ALA A 287 5.48 -42.99 34.06
C ALA A 287 5.49 -44.41 34.63
N GLY A 288 4.52 -44.74 35.49
CA GLY A 288 4.41 -46.11 36.00
C GLY A 288 3.23 -46.35 36.93
N THR A 289 2.00 -46.29 36.43
CA THR A 289 0.87 -47.17 36.84
C THR A 289 -0.43 -46.75 36.14
N MET A 290 -0.92 -47.55 35.19
CA MET A 290 -2.35 -47.61 34.85
C MET A 290 -2.73 -49.06 34.52
N GLU A 291 -3.69 -49.57 35.28
CA GLU A 291 -4.25 -50.92 35.26
C GLU A 291 -5.13 -51.18 34.03
N LYS A 292 -5.23 -52.45 33.61
CA LYS A 292 -6.12 -52.95 32.55
C LYS A 292 -7.50 -53.30 33.13
N PRO A 293 -8.62 -53.06 32.41
CA PRO A 293 -9.90 -53.62 32.80
C PRO A 293 -10.09 -55.04 32.24
N VAL A 294 -10.61 -55.93 33.08
CA VAL A 294 -11.03 -57.31 32.77
C VAL A 294 -12.52 -57.29 32.41
N LEU A 295 -12.90 -57.90 31.27
CA LEU A 295 -14.29 -58.21 30.92
C LEU A 295 -14.54 -59.69 31.24
N VAL A 296 -15.50 -59.98 32.14
CA VAL A 296 -16.02 -61.33 32.38
C VAL A 296 -17.38 -61.45 31.68
N LYS A 297 -17.48 -62.50 30.84
CA LYS A 297 -18.62 -63.12 30.15
C LYS A 297 -19.96 -62.38 30.10
#